data_AF-A0A1W5I160-F1
#
_entry.id   AF-A0A1W5I160-F1
#
_cell.length_a   1.000
_cell.length_b   1.000
_cell.length_c   1.000
_cell.angle_alpha   90.00
_cell.angle_beta   90.00
_cell.angle_gamma   90.00
#
_symmetry.space_group_name_H-M   'P 1'
#
loop_
_entity.id
_entity.type
_entity.pdbx_description
1 polymer ?
#
loop_
_entity_poly.entity_id
_entity_poly.type
_entity_poly.pdbx_seq_one_letter_code
_entity_poly.pdbx_strand_id
1 'polypeptide(L)'
;WAVNSAFMALYAFAAALIVWVLLGFRMAFGERLLPFWGKAGPALGQSYLVQRAHLAASPHHYRNGTLESPMVEPFYPMATLVFFEFTFAAITLILLAGSVLGRMNIKAWMAFVPLW
;
A
#
# COMPACT_ATOMS: atom_id res chain seq x y z
N TRP A 1 -5.88 -8.61 28.36
CA TRP A 1 -6.42 -7.70 27.34
C TRP A 1 -5.31 -7.04 26.54
N ALA A 2 -4.40 -6.27 27.16
CA ALA A 2 -3.31 -5.56 26.48
C ALA A 2 -2.41 -6.44 25.57
N VAL A 3 -2.08 -7.66 25.99
CA VAL A 3 -1.24 -8.58 25.19
C VAL A 3 -1.94 -9.00 23.90
N ASN A 4 -3.23 -9.31 23.94
CA ASN A 4 -4.00 -9.68 22.73
C ASN A 4 -4.11 -8.50 21.76
N SER A 5 -4.31 -7.30 22.30
CA SER A 5 -4.32 -6.05 21.53
C SER A 5 -2.97 -5.78 20.84
N ALA A 6 -1.87 -5.99 21.56
CA ALA A 6 -0.52 -5.83 21.02
C ALA A 6 -0.25 -6.83 19.89
N PHE A 7 -0.66 -8.09 20.04
CA PHE A 7 -0.55 -9.09 18.97
C PHE A 7 -1.42 -8.75 17.75
N MET A 8 -2.63 -8.23 17.94
CA MET A 8 -3.48 -7.77 16.82
C MET A 8 -2.79 -6.66 16.03
N ALA A 9 -2.19 -5.68 16.70
CA ALA A 9 -1.50 -4.57 16.05
C ALA A 9 -0.22 -4.99 15.34
N LEU A 10 0.63 -5.81 15.99
CA LEU A 10 1.86 -6.34 15.39
C LEU A 10 1.56 -7.23 14.18
N TYR A 11 0.55 -8.10 14.30
CA TYR A 11 0.11 -8.93 13.18
C TYR A 11 -0.39 -8.07 12.01
N ALA A 12 -1.23 -7.07 12.30
CA ALA A 12 -1.76 -6.17 11.27
C ALA A 12 -0.64 -5.45 10.53
N PHE A 13 0.36 -4.94 11.26
CA PHE A 13 1.52 -4.30 10.65
C PHE A 13 2.32 -5.24 9.73
N ALA A 14 2.59 -6.47 10.19
CA ALA A 14 3.36 -7.44 9.41
C ALA A 14 2.60 -7.99 8.19
N ALA A 15 1.32 -8.36 8.36
CA ALA A 15 0.49 -8.84 7.27
C ALA A 15 0.20 -7.74 6.24
N ALA A 16 -0.02 -6.50 6.69
CA ALA A 16 -0.12 -5.34 5.80
C ALA A 16 1.13 -5.20 4.95
N LEU A 17 2.34 -5.34 5.52
CA LEU A 17 3.58 -5.24 4.76
C LEU A 17 3.67 -6.30 3.66
N ILE A 18 3.31 -7.55 3.98
CA ILE A 18 3.34 -8.66 3.01
C ILE A 18 2.38 -8.37 1.86
N VAL A 19 1.12 -8.04 2.15
CA VAL A 19 0.11 -7.75 1.12
C VAL A 19 0.47 -6.49 0.32
N TRP A 20 1.00 -5.47 1.00
CA TRP A 20 1.39 -4.21 0.39
C TRP A 20 2.48 -4.40 -0.67
N VAL A 21 3.53 -5.13 -0.34
CA VAL A 21 4.66 -5.31 -1.23
C VAL A 21 4.36 -6.33 -2.34
N LEU A 22 3.48 -7.30 -2.10
CA LEU A 22 3.08 -8.28 -3.13
C LEU A 22 2.06 -7.72 -4.13
N LEU A 23 1.15 -6.85 -3.69
CA LEU A 23 0.00 -6.42 -4.47
C LEU A 23 -0.34 -4.94 -4.28
N GLY A 24 -0.47 -4.49 -3.03
CA GLY A 24 -1.10 -3.21 -2.68
C GLY A 24 -0.44 -2.00 -3.32
N PHE A 25 0.89 -1.92 -3.27
CA PHE A 25 1.62 -0.76 -3.77
C PHE A 25 1.42 -0.54 -5.28
N ARG A 26 1.52 -1.60 -6.10
CA ARG A 26 1.34 -1.50 -7.55
C ARG A 26 -0.12 -1.30 -7.94
N MET A 27 -1.08 -1.77 -7.13
CA MET A 27 -2.50 -1.45 -7.34
C MET A 27 -2.83 0.01 -7.05
N ALA A 28 -2.21 0.62 -6.04
CA ALA A 28 -2.46 2.01 -5.66
C ALA A 28 -1.72 3.03 -6.55
N PHE A 29 -0.43 2.78 -6.84
CA PHE A 29 0.46 3.76 -7.47
C PHE A 29 1.13 3.28 -8.76
N GLY A 30 0.84 2.05 -9.20
CA GLY A 30 1.38 1.48 -10.42
C GLY A 30 0.64 1.88 -11.70
N GLU A 31 0.89 1.14 -12.78
CA GLU A 31 0.25 1.36 -14.08
C GLU A 31 -1.27 1.14 -14.00
N ARG A 32 -2.04 2.04 -14.60
CA ARG A 32 -3.49 1.95 -14.65
C ARG A 32 -3.91 0.78 -15.54
N LEU A 33 -4.66 -0.18 -14.99
CA LEU A 33 -5.31 -1.25 -15.76
C LEU A 33 -6.74 -0.85 -16.15
N LEU A 34 -7.46 -0.24 -15.19
CA LEU A 34 -8.78 0.36 -15.35
C LEU A 34 -8.73 1.81 -14.84
N PRO A 35 -9.67 2.69 -15.21
CA PRO A 35 -9.67 4.10 -14.80
C PRO A 35 -9.62 4.32 -13.28
N PHE A 36 -9.98 3.31 -12.48
CA PHE A 36 -9.96 3.34 -11.01
C PHE A 36 -9.10 2.22 -10.39
N TRP A 37 -8.39 1.39 -11.18
CA TRP A 37 -7.68 0.21 -10.66
C TRP A 37 -6.30 0.03 -11.30
N GLY A 38 -5.25 -0.09 -10.48
CA GLY A 38 -3.89 -0.35 -10.95
C GLY A 38 -3.60 -1.83 -11.20
N LYS A 39 -2.64 -2.13 -12.07
CA LYS A 39 -2.22 -3.50 -12.36
C LYS A 39 -1.49 -4.11 -11.14
N ALA A 40 -2.10 -5.12 -10.55
CA ALA A 40 -1.52 -5.86 -9.43
C ALA A 40 -0.19 -6.51 -9.82
N GLY A 41 0.78 -6.50 -8.91
CA GLY A 41 2.05 -7.19 -9.08
C GLY A 41 3.01 -6.94 -7.92
N PRO A 42 4.09 -7.74 -7.81
CA PRO A 42 5.06 -7.59 -6.75
C PRO A 42 5.93 -6.34 -6.96
N ALA A 43 6.22 -5.66 -5.86
CA ALA A 43 7.14 -4.51 -5.76
C ALA A 43 8.52 -4.91 -5.19
N LEU A 44 8.80 -6.21 -5.03
CA LEU A 44 10.06 -6.75 -4.46
C LEU A 44 11.26 -6.78 -5.43
N GLY A 45 11.10 -6.39 -6.69
CA GLY A 45 12.19 -6.43 -7.65
C GLY A 45 13.34 -5.52 -7.23
N GLN A 46 14.57 -6.02 -7.13
CA GLN A 46 15.74 -5.21 -6.77
C GLN A 46 15.93 -4.02 -7.72
N SER A 47 15.78 -4.26 -9.03
CA SER A 47 15.83 -3.20 -10.04
C SER A 47 14.73 -2.16 -9.86
N TYR A 48 13.54 -2.59 -9.41
CA TYR A 48 12.41 -1.71 -9.15
C TYR A 48 12.62 -0.83 -7.91
N LEU A 49 13.12 -1.41 -6.83
CA LEU A 49 13.32 -0.72 -5.54
C LEU A 49 14.47 0.30 -5.57
N VAL A 50 15.53 -0.01 -6.32
CA VAL A 50 16.72 0.86 -6.47
C VAL A 50 16.48 2.00 -7.48
N GLN A 51 15.56 1.80 -8.44
CA GLN A 51 15.21 2.84 -9.39
C GLN A 51 14.66 4.07 -8.66
N ARG A 52 14.85 5.23 -9.28
CA ARG A 52 14.24 6.49 -8.83
C ARG A 52 12.72 6.32 -8.72
N ALA A 53 12.17 6.85 -7.64
CA ALA A 53 10.74 6.86 -7.42
C ALA A 53 10.03 7.55 -8.58
N HIS A 54 9.00 6.89 -9.11
CA HIS A 54 8.15 7.42 -10.17
C HIS A 54 6.72 6.99 -9.92
N LEU A 55 5.78 7.93 -10.06
CA LEU A 55 4.36 7.67 -9.91
C LEU A 55 3.73 7.50 -11.28
N ALA A 56 3.66 6.26 -11.77
CA ALA A 56 3.13 5.94 -13.10
C ALA A 56 1.68 6.39 -13.29
N ALA A 57 0.93 6.58 -12.20
CA ALA A 57 -0.45 7.06 -12.20
C ALA A 57 -0.61 8.59 -12.18
N SER A 58 0.46 9.39 -12.11
CA SER A 58 0.37 10.86 -12.04
C SER A 58 0.31 11.63 -13.37
N PRO A 59 0.59 11.08 -14.58
CA PRO A 59 0.51 11.88 -15.80
C PRO A 59 -0.96 12.20 -16.10
N HIS A 60 -1.24 13.49 -16.21
CA HIS A 60 -2.55 13.99 -16.66
C HIS A 60 -2.43 14.36 -18.13
N HIS A 61 -3.39 13.90 -18.93
CA HIS A 61 -3.47 14.21 -20.35
C HIS A 61 -4.73 15.04 -20.59
N TYR A 62 -4.57 16.12 -21.35
CA TYR A 62 -5.69 16.91 -21.88
C TYR A 62 -6.56 16.02 -22.78
N ARG A 63 -7.81 16.44 -23.01
CA ARG A 63 -8.76 15.75 -23.92
C ARG A 63 -8.25 15.62 -25.38
N ASN A 64 -7.25 16.41 -25.74
CA ASN A 64 -6.56 16.40 -27.04
C ASN A 64 -5.33 15.46 -27.09
N GLY A 65 -5.02 14.75 -26.00
CA GLY A 65 -3.87 13.84 -25.88
C GLY A 65 -2.56 14.49 -25.46
N THR A 66 -2.47 15.81 -25.33
CA THR A 66 -1.24 16.51 -24.89
C THR A 66 -1.05 16.39 -23.38
N LEU A 67 0.20 16.31 -22.92
CA LEU A 67 0.54 16.22 -21.49
C LEU A 67 0.18 17.52 -20.75
N GLU A 68 -0.71 17.43 -19.77
CA GLU A 68 -1.07 18.52 -18.83
C GLU A 68 -0.02 18.65 -17.73
N SER A 69 0.32 17.51 -17.11
CA SER A 69 1.22 17.44 -15.97
C SER A 69 2.21 16.29 -16.19
N PRO A 70 3.52 16.53 -16.07
CA PRO A 70 4.52 15.50 -16.21
C PRO A 70 4.42 14.47 -15.08
N MET A 71 4.98 13.28 -15.31
CA MET A 71 5.08 12.25 -14.28
C MET A 71 5.87 12.77 -13.08
N VAL A 72 5.37 12.51 -11.87
CA VAL A 72 6.03 12.92 -10.64
C VAL A 72 7.16 11.94 -10.36
N GLU A 73 8.38 12.45 -10.42
CA GLU A 73 9.61 11.69 -10.18
C GLU A 73 10.42 12.32 -9.04
N PRO A 74 10.18 11.92 -7.78
CA PRO A 74 10.94 12.43 -6.65
C PRO A 74 12.43 12.00 -6.68
N PHE A 75 13.32 12.78 -6.06
CA PHE A 75 14.77 12.50 -6.01
C PHE A 75 15.14 11.55 -4.86
N TYR A 76 14.43 10.44 -4.72
CA TYR A 76 14.72 9.38 -3.75
C TYR A 76 14.39 8.00 -4.37
N PRO A 77 14.95 6.89 -3.84
CA PRO A 77 14.70 5.56 -4.40
C PRO A 77 13.26 5.11 -4.20
N MET A 78 12.75 4.27 -5.09
CA MET A 78 11.38 3.76 -5.05
C MET A 78 11.07 3.01 -3.75
N ALA A 79 12.08 2.34 -3.17
CA ALA A 79 11.97 1.71 -1.85
C ALA A 79 11.45 2.66 -0.76
N THR A 80 11.89 3.92 -0.77
CA THR A 80 11.45 4.93 0.21
C THR A 80 9.96 5.26 0.00
N LEU A 81 9.51 5.36 -1.25
CA LEU A 81 8.09 5.61 -1.56
C LEU A 81 7.22 4.44 -1.07
N VAL A 82 7.62 3.21 -1.41
CA VAL A 82 6.91 1.98 -1.01
C VAL A 82 6.74 1.91 0.50
N PHE A 83 7.81 2.20 1.25
CA PHE A 83 7.80 2.14 2.71
C PHE A 83 7.01 3.29 3.35
N PHE A 84 7.11 4.49 2.79
CA PHE A 84 6.35 5.65 3.26
C PHE A 84 4.85 5.41 3.16
N GLU A 85 4.36 4.98 2.00
CA GLU A 85 2.93 4.72 1.76
C GLU A 85 2.45 3.49 2.53
N PHE A 86 3.30 2.46 2.69
CA PHE A 86 3.03 1.32 3.56
C PHE A 86 2.66 1.77 4.98
N THR A 87 3.33 2.79 5.51
CA THR A 87 3.11 3.23 6.89
C THR A 87 1.68 3.77 7.07
N PHE A 88 1.14 4.47 6.07
CA PHE A 88 -0.27 4.91 6.09
C PHE A 88 -1.22 3.72 6.04
N ALA A 89 -1.00 2.77 5.12
CA ALA A 89 -1.80 1.55 5.04
C ALA A 89 -1.78 0.76 6.36
N ALA A 90 -0.60 0.61 6.99
CA ALA A 90 -0.48 -0.10 8.25
C ALA A 90 -1.19 0.64 9.41
N ILE A 91 -1.06 1.97 9.51
CA ILE A 91 -1.72 2.75 10.56
C ILE A 91 -3.24 2.65 10.45
N THR A 92 -3.80 2.68 9.23
CA THR A 92 -5.26 2.54 9.05
C THR A 92 -5.79 1.21 9.59
N LEU A 93 -5.07 0.10 9.36
CA LEU A 93 -5.40 -1.19 9.95
C LEU A 93 -5.24 -1.22 11.47
N ILE A 94 -4.23 -0.55 12.03
CA ILE A 94 -4.06 -0.46 13.48
C ILE A 94 -5.20 0.36 14.12
N LEU A 95 -5.64 1.45 13.48
CA LEU A 95 -6.80 2.23 13.93
C LEU A 95 -8.09 1.40 13.87
N LEU A 96 -8.28 0.60 12.81
CA LEU A 96 -9.36 -0.38 12.73
C LEU A 96 -9.27 -1.42 13.84
N ALA A 97 -8.07 -1.91 14.16
CA ALA A 97 -7.86 -2.85 15.27
C ALA A 97 -8.34 -2.27 16.60
N GLY A 98 -8.09 -0.97 16.82
CA GLY A 98 -8.55 -0.23 17.99
C GLY A 98 -10.08 -0.12 18.08
N SER A 99 -10.78 0.01 16.95
CA SER A 99 -12.24 0.18 16.95
C SER A 99 -13.01 -1.12 17.21
N VAL A 100 -12.47 -2.27 16.79
CA VAL A 100 -13.07 -3.60 16.97
C VAL A 100 -12.56 -4.33 18.22
N LEU A 101 -11.74 -3.65 19.01
CA LEU A 101 -11.02 -4.26 20.11
C LEU A 101 -11.97 -4.73 21.22
N GLY A 102 -11.85 -6.00 21.59
CA GLY A 102 -12.73 -6.64 22.57
C GLY A 102 -14.06 -7.17 22.03
N ARG A 103 -14.38 -6.95 20.74
CA ARG A 103 -15.58 -7.51 20.08
C ARG A 103 -15.28 -8.55 19.01
N MET A 104 -14.04 -8.58 18.51
CA MET A 104 -13.61 -9.54 17.49
C MET A 104 -12.50 -10.47 18.00
N ASN A 105 -12.56 -11.74 17.61
CA ASN A 105 -11.53 -12.73 17.92
C ASN A 105 -10.31 -12.57 16.98
N ILE A 106 -9.10 -12.88 17.46
CA ILE A 106 -7.84 -12.83 16.70
C ILE A 106 -7.90 -13.67 15.41
N LYS A 107 -8.61 -14.80 15.42
CA LYS A 107 -8.76 -15.65 14.22
C LYS A 107 -9.53 -14.93 13.11
N ALA A 108 -10.58 -14.19 13.45
CA ALA A 108 -11.33 -13.39 12.47
C ALA A 108 -10.50 -12.18 12.00
N TRP A 109 -9.73 -11.57 12.90
CA TRP A 109 -8.78 -10.50 12.56
C TRP A 109 -7.74 -10.94 11.53
N MET A 110 -7.19 -12.14 11.67
CA MET A 110 -6.21 -12.68 10.73
C MET A 110 -6.73 -12.82 9.30
N ALA A 111 -8.01 -13.12 9.12
CA ALA A 111 -8.63 -13.18 7.79
C ALA A 111 -8.99 -11.79 7.25
N PHE A 112 -9.42 -10.88 8.13
CA PHE A 112 -9.82 -9.53 7.77
C PHE A 112 -8.66 -8.68 7.27
N VAL A 113 -7.53 -8.69 8.00
CA VAL A 113 -6.37 -7.83 7.70
C VAL A 113 -5.85 -7.95 6.25
N PRO A 114 -5.58 -9.14 5.70
CA PRO A 114 -5.05 -9.25 4.33
C PRO A 114 -6.13 -9.04 3.26
N LEU A 115 -7.41 -9.11 3.63
CA LEU A 115 -8.54 -8.89 2.72
C LEU A 115 -8.88 -7.40 2.58
N TRP A 116 -8.62 -6.62 3.61
CA TRP A 116 -8.80 -5.17 3.64
C TRP A 116 -7.71 -4.46 2.82
#